data_AF-A0A498G2A6-F1
#
_entry.id   AF-A0A498G2A6-F1
#
_cell.length_a   1.000
_cell.length_b   1.000
_cell.length_c   1.000
_cell.angle_alpha   90.00
_cell.angle_beta   90.00
_cell.angle_gamma   90.00
#
_symmetry.space_group_name_H-M   'P 1'
#
loop_
_entity.id
_entity.type
_entity.pdbx_description
1 polymer ?
#
loop_
_entity_poly.entity_id
_entity_poly.type
_entity_poly.pdbx_seq_one_letter_code
_entity_poly.pdbx_strand_id
1 'polypeptide(L)'
;MSEPLVEPIPGHPAAVARTTRRGFPERSLVVADYHAGIESGLRYERGVELPSNAAVRRERLLSLLDRTGADRLVVLGDLGHRIGDPKGDEAEELRDLVDAVTDCAEMTLVPGNHDGGLADFFDDRVEVTARSGVRLGDVGFCHGHTWPSREVLAADVVCSAHEHPAVRLEDEVGGARKERVWLRGSLVPDVFADHYGVDVAELEW
;
A
#
# COMPACT_ATOMS: atom_id res chain seq x y z
N MET A 1 22.83 -6.27 -15.40
CA MET A 1 22.30 -5.49 -14.27
C MET A 1 21.31 -6.39 -13.57
N SER A 2 21.34 -6.50 -12.25
CA SER A 2 20.30 -7.21 -11.50
C SER A 2 18.96 -6.51 -11.75
N GLU A 3 17.88 -7.27 -11.85
CA GLU A 3 16.53 -6.70 -11.92
C GLU A 3 16.21 -5.96 -10.61
N PRO A 4 15.46 -4.86 -10.65
CA PRO A 4 15.13 -4.08 -9.47
C PRO A 4 14.28 -4.90 -8.48
N LEU A 5 14.46 -4.63 -7.17
CA LEU A 5 13.63 -5.22 -6.11
C LEU A 5 12.17 -4.74 -6.19
N VAL A 6 11.94 -3.50 -6.61
CA VAL A 6 10.59 -2.91 -6.75
C VAL A 6 10.49 -2.13 -8.06
N GLU A 7 9.52 -2.49 -8.90
CA GLU A 7 9.29 -1.88 -10.21
C GLU A 7 7.83 -1.41 -10.38
N PRO A 8 7.59 -0.09 -10.51
CA PRO A 8 6.29 0.45 -10.86
C PRO A 8 5.75 -0.09 -12.18
N ILE A 9 4.45 -0.36 -12.24
CA ILE A 9 3.76 -0.80 -13.44
C ILE A 9 3.35 0.45 -14.25
N PRO A 10 3.84 0.63 -15.49
CA PRO A 10 3.52 1.81 -16.29
C PRO A 10 2.00 2.02 -16.45
N GLY A 11 1.54 3.23 -16.19
CA GLY A 11 0.12 3.60 -16.30
C GLY A 11 -0.77 3.12 -15.14
N HIS A 12 -0.22 2.45 -14.14
CA HIS A 12 -0.97 1.95 -12.99
C HIS A 12 -0.34 2.44 -11.67
N PRO A 13 -1.16 2.80 -10.66
CA PRO A 13 -0.68 3.14 -9.31
C PRO A 13 -0.36 1.85 -8.53
N ALA A 14 0.51 1.03 -9.08
CA ALA A 14 0.90 -0.27 -8.52
C ALA A 14 2.37 -0.56 -8.89
N ALA A 15 3.02 -1.40 -8.09
CA ALA A 15 4.37 -1.88 -8.35
C ALA A 15 4.46 -3.39 -8.16
N VAL A 16 5.43 -4.02 -8.82
CA VAL A 16 5.81 -5.41 -8.54
C VAL A 16 7.03 -5.38 -7.64
N ALA A 17 6.96 -6.08 -6.50
CA ALA A 17 8.07 -6.28 -5.59
C ALA A 17 8.53 -7.74 -5.62
N ARG A 18 9.85 -7.94 -5.60
CA ARG A 18 10.48 -9.25 -5.44
C ARG A 18 10.66 -9.48 -3.95
N THR A 19 9.82 -10.32 -3.38
CA THR A 19 9.80 -10.61 -1.96
C THR A 19 10.30 -12.02 -1.70
N THR A 20 10.49 -12.38 -0.43
CA THR A 20 10.69 -13.78 -0.05
C THR A 20 9.85 -14.12 1.16
N ARG A 21 9.33 -15.35 1.21
CA ARG A 21 8.61 -15.88 2.36
C ARG A 21 9.13 -17.27 2.69
N ARG A 22 9.46 -17.49 3.97
CA ARG A 22 10.03 -18.76 4.46
C ARG A 22 11.24 -19.24 3.64
N GLY A 23 12.04 -18.30 3.11
CA GLY A 23 13.23 -18.57 2.29
C GLY A 23 12.98 -18.85 0.81
N PHE A 24 11.73 -18.77 0.32
CA PHE A 24 11.40 -18.95 -1.09
C PHE A 24 11.12 -17.60 -1.76
N PRO A 25 11.58 -17.39 -3.02
CA PRO A 25 11.23 -16.21 -3.80
C PRO A 25 9.73 -16.13 -4.08
N GLU A 26 9.16 -14.94 -3.94
CA GLU A 26 7.77 -14.62 -4.26
C GLU A 26 7.71 -13.33 -5.09
N ARG A 27 6.62 -13.18 -5.84
CA ARG A 27 6.28 -11.94 -6.51
C ARG A 27 5.08 -11.31 -5.83
N SER A 28 5.25 -10.09 -5.32
CA SER A 28 4.18 -9.32 -4.69
C SER A 28 3.71 -8.18 -5.60
N LEU A 29 2.41 -8.07 -5.82
CA LEU A 29 1.79 -6.84 -6.33
C LEU A 29 1.57 -5.89 -5.16
N VAL A 30 2.10 -4.68 -5.26
CA VAL A 30 2.01 -3.65 -4.22
C VAL A 30 1.09 -2.53 -4.68
N VAL A 31 0.08 -2.21 -3.88
CA VAL A 31 -0.82 -1.07 -4.06
C VAL A 31 -0.95 -0.31 -2.74
N ALA A 32 -1.41 0.93 -2.78
CA ALA A 32 -1.65 1.74 -1.59
C ALA A 32 -2.92 2.56 -1.76
N ASP A 33 -3.51 3.01 -0.64
CA ASP A 33 -4.58 4.01 -0.62
C ASP A 33 -5.78 3.61 -1.50
N TYR A 34 -6.24 2.37 -1.33
CA TYR A 34 -7.33 1.78 -2.12
C TYR A 34 -8.67 2.46 -1.83
N HIS A 35 -8.93 2.79 -0.56
CA HIS A 35 -10.12 3.46 -0.04
C HIS A 35 -11.45 2.84 -0.53
N ALA A 36 -11.72 1.61 -0.13
CA ALA A 36 -13.03 0.99 -0.31
C ALA A 36 -14.13 1.88 0.30
N GLY A 37 -15.26 2.02 -0.39
CA GLY A 37 -16.38 2.85 0.07
C GLY A 37 -16.17 4.37 -0.05
N ILE A 38 -15.13 4.85 -0.73
CA ILE A 38 -14.83 6.29 -0.86
C ILE A 38 -15.99 7.11 -1.46
N GLU A 39 -16.75 6.56 -2.40
CA GLU A 39 -17.91 7.26 -2.99
C GLU A 39 -18.98 7.56 -1.93
N SER A 40 -19.24 6.61 -1.05
CA SER A 40 -20.18 6.77 0.06
C SER A 40 -19.63 7.77 1.08
N GLY A 41 -18.32 7.74 1.36
CA GLY A 41 -17.64 8.75 2.17
C GLY A 41 -17.80 10.18 1.63
N LEU A 42 -17.49 10.39 0.35
CA LEU A 42 -17.62 11.70 -0.31
C LEU A 42 -19.06 12.24 -0.29
N ARG A 43 -20.06 11.36 -0.37
CA ARG A 43 -21.47 11.75 -0.22
C ARG A 43 -21.76 12.34 1.15
N TYR A 44 -21.28 11.72 2.23
CA TYR A 44 -21.49 12.21 3.58
C TYR A 44 -20.63 13.43 3.92
N GLU A 45 -19.36 13.43 3.49
CA GLU A 45 -18.38 14.48 3.84
C GLU A 45 -18.54 15.75 3.02
N ARG A 46 -18.87 15.62 1.73
CA ARG A 46 -18.86 16.72 0.77
C ARG A 46 -20.21 16.93 0.07
N GLY A 47 -21.21 16.09 0.35
CA GLY A 47 -22.51 16.16 -0.31
C GLY A 47 -22.46 15.78 -1.80
N VAL A 48 -21.40 15.08 -2.25
CA VAL A 48 -21.21 14.70 -3.64
C VAL A 48 -21.67 13.26 -3.86
N GLU A 49 -22.69 13.07 -4.68
CA GLU A 49 -23.19 11.74 -5.03
C GLU A 49 -22.46 11.21 -6.26
N LEU A 50 -21.70 10.13 -6.08
CA LEU A 50 -20.98 9.43 -7.14
C LEU A 50 -21.49 7.98 -7.24
N PRO A 51 -21.61 7.41 -8.45
CA PRO A 51 -21.86 5.98 -8.58
C PRO A 51 -20.65 5.20 -8.05
N SER A 52 -20.91 4.10 -7.34
CA SER A 52 -19.84 3.22 -6.86
C SER A 52 -18.99 2.70 -8.01
N ASN A 53 -17.68 2.81 -7.85
CA ASN A 53 -16.70 2.28 -8.81
C ASN A 53 -15.97 1.04 -8.25
N ALA A 54 -16.51 0.42 -7.19
CA ALA A 54 -15.93 -0.71 -6.48
C ALA A 54 -15.58 -1.89 -7.40
N ALA A 55 -16.53 -2.32 -8.24
CA ALA A 55 -16.33 -3.44 -9.15
C ALA A 55 -15.18 -3.17 -10.14
N VAL A 56 -15.09 -1.95 -10.68
CA VAL A 56 -14.02 -1.54 -11.62
C VAL A 56 -12.67 -1.49 -10.92
N ARG A 57 -12.61 -0.98 -9.67
CA ARG A 57 -11.37 -0.99 -8.87
C ARG A 57 -10.88 -2.42 -8.64
N ARG A 58 -11.77 -3.33 -8.24
CA ARG A 58 -11.48 -4.76 -8.03
C ARG A 58 -11.01 -5.41 -9.33
N GLU A 59 -11.74 -5.26 -10.43
CA GLU A 59 -11.36 -5.83 -11.74
C GLU A 59 -9.98 -5.35 -12.20
N ARG A 60 -9.67 -4.06 -12.02
CA ARG A 60 -8.34 -3.52 -12.32
C ARG A 60 -7.26 -4.21 -11.50
N LEU A 61 -7.51 -4.46 -10.21
CA LEU A 61 -6.56 -5.12 -9.33
C LEU A 61 -6.34 -6.58 -9.72
N LEU A 62 -7.42 -7.33 -9.95
CA LEU A 62 -7.35 -8.73 -10.40
C LEU A 62 -6.63 -8.85 -11.74
N SER A 63 -6.90 -7.93 -12.68
CA SER A 63 -6.17 -7.87 -13.95
C SER A 63 -4.67 -7.64 -13.75
N LEU A 64 -4.27 -6.83 -12.77
CA LEU A 64 -2.85 -6.64 -12.45
C LEU A 64 -2.23 -7.87 -11.80
N LEU A 65 -2.94 -8.56 -10.90
CA LEU A 65 -2.48 -9.82 -10.31
C LEU A 65 -2.22 -10.87 -11.40
N ASP A 66 -3.19 -11.08 -12.30
CA ASP A 66 -3.06 -12.01 -13.43
C ASP A 66 -1.91 -11.63 -14.37
N ARG A 67 -1.86 -10.36 -14.82
CA ARG A 67 -0.82 -9.87 -15.74
C ARG A 67 0.59 -9.96 -15.17
N THR A 68 0.74 -9.79 -13.86
CA THR A 68 2.05 -9.81 -13.20
C THR A 68 2.44 -11.21 -12.74
N GLY A 69 1.48 -12.15 -12.63
CA GLY A 69 1.68 -13.46 -12.02
C GLY A 69 2.15 -13.32 -10.57
N ALA A 70 1.58 -12.36 -9.83
CA ALA A 70 1.93 -12.13 -8.44
C ALA A 70 1.27 -13.20 -7.55
N ASP A 71 2.07 -13.78 -6.66
CA ASP A 71 1.62 -14.77 -5.66
C ASP A 71 0.89 -14.10 -4.49
N ARG A 72 1.17 -12.80 -4.28
CA ARG A 72 0.69 -12.00 -3.15
C ARG A 72 0.26 -10.60 -3.58
N LEU A 73 -0.82 -10.11 -2.98
CA LEU A 73 -1.16 -8.69 -2.92
C LEU A 73 -0.69 -8.11 -1.58
N VAL A 74 0.13 -7.06 -1.63
CA VAL A 74 0.47 -6.21 -0.48
C VAL A 74 -0.27 -4.89 -0.62
N VAL A 75 -1.21 -4.62 0.28
CA VAL A 75 -1.87 -3.32 0.41
C VAL A 75 -1.14 -2.49 1.46
N LEU A 76 -0.51 -1.41 1.01
CA LEU A 76 0.28 -0.48 1.81
C LEU A 76 -0.59 0.61 2.43
N GLY A 77 -1.55 0.16 3.23
CA GLY A 77 -2.46 0.96 4.03
C GLY A 77 -3.59 1.64 3.25
N ASP A 78 -4.52 2.15 4.04
CA ASP A 78 -5.75 2.83 3.62
C ASP A 78 -6.54 1.97 2.62
N LEU A 79 -6.74 0.71 3.00
CA LEU A 79 -7.61 -0.23 2.31
C LEU A 79 -9.07 0.20 2.46
N GLY A 80 -9.49 0.57 3.68
CA GLY A 80 -10.77 1.19 3.96
C GLY A 80 -10.74 2.71 3.76
N HIS A 81 -11.90 3.32 3.55
CA HIS A 81 -12.00 4.79 3.49
C HIS A 81 -12.43 5.39 4.83
N ARG A 82 -13.27 4.70 5.59
CA ARG A 82 -13.72 5.14 6.91
C ARG A 82 -12.62 4.92 7.94
N ILE A 83 -12.55 5.80 8.93
CA ILE A 83 -11.72 5.58 10.12
C ILE A 83 -12.49 4.67 11.10
N GLY A 84 -11.93 3.49 11.37
CA GLY A 84 -12.49 2.48 12.28
C GLY A 84 -13.33 1.44 11.56
N ASP A 85 -14.19 0.71 12.30
CA ASP A 85 -14.83 -0.49 11.76
C ASP A 85 -15.62 -0.26 10.45
N PRO A 86 -15.44 -1.14 9.46
CA PRO A 86 -16.10 -1.04 8.16
C PRO A 86 -17.59 -1.32 8.27
N LYS A 87 -18.40 -0.57 7.51
CA LYS A 87 -19.88 -0.67 7.51
C LYS A 87 -20.47 -0.37 6.14
N GLY A 88 -21.69 -0.86 5.89
CA GLY A 88 -22.44 -0.58 4.67
C GLY A 88 -21.65 -0.97 3.42
N ASP A 89 -21.66 -0.08 2.42
CA ASP A 89 -21.02 -0.28 1.11
C ASP A 89 -19.52 -0.56 1.21
N GLU A 90 -18.81 0.04 2.19
CA GLU A 90 -17.39 -0.25 2.42
C GLU A 90 -17.19 -1.70 2.85
N ALA A 91 -17.99 -2.19 3.81
CA ALA A 91 -17.88 -3.57 4.26
C ALA A 91 -18.24 -4.58 3.16
N GLU A 92 -19.19 -4.24 2.29
CA GLU A 92 -19.51 -5.06 1.11
C GLU A 92 -18.32 -5.08 0.14
N GLU A 93 -17.80 -3.92 -0.26
CA GLU A 93 -16.65 -3.82 -1.17
C GLU A 93 -15.41 -4.56 -0.63
N LEU A 94 -15.12 -4.44 0.67
CA LEU A 94 -13.99 -5.11 1.29
C LEU A 94 -14.12 -6.65 1.27
N ARG A 95 -15.32 -7.20 1.55
CA ARG A 95 -15.55 -8.65 1.45
C ARG A 95 -15.38 -9.12 0.02
N ASP A 96 -16.04 -8.43 -0.90
CA ASP A 96 -15.99 -8.68 -2.34
C ASP A 96 -14.58 -8.64 -2.93
N LEU A 97 -13.73 -7.76 -2.41
CA LEU A 97 -12.33 -7.66 -2.77
C LEU A 97 -11.52 -8.81 -2.21
N VAL A 98 -11.64 -9.09 -0.91
CA VAL A 98 -10.88 -10.16 -0.25
C VAL A 98 -11.25 -11.52 -0.83
N ASP A 99 -12.53 -11.79 -1.05
CA ASP A 99 -13.00 -13.04 -1.65
C ASP A 99 -12.34 -13.24 -3.02
N ALA A 100 -12.39 -12.24 -3.89
CA ALA A 100 -11.82 -12.36 -5.23
C ALA A 100 -10.29 -12.43 -5.27
N VAL A 101 -9.60 -11.74 -4.35
CA VAL A 101 -8.13 -11.78 -4.28
C VAL A 101 -7.66 -13.12 -3.71
N THR A 102 -8.27 -13.58 -2.62
CA THR A 102 -7.85 -14.82 -1.93
C THR A 102 -8.11 -16.09 -2.73
N ASP A 103 -8.96 -16.03 -3.76
CA ASP A 103 -9.12 -17.10 -4.76
C ASP A 103 -7.89 -17.28 -5.67
N CYS A 104 -7.02 -16.26 -5.80
CA CYS A 104 -5.88 -16.31 -6.73
C CYS A 104 -4.53 -15.87 -6.16
N ALA A 105 -4.47 -15.20 -5.01
CA ALA A 105 -3.24 -14.73 -4.37
C ALA A 105 -3.39 -14.62 -2.85
N GLU A 106 -2.29 -14.71 -2.10
CA GLU A 106 -2.28 -14.33 -0.69
C GLU A 106 -2.46 -12.81 -0.54
N MET A 107 -3.02 -12.35 0.58
CA MET A 107 -3.22 -10.92 0.83
C MET A 107 -2.56 -10.49 2.14
N THR A 108 -1.76 -9.43 2.07
CA THR A 108 -1.18 -8.73 3.23
C THR A 108 -1.69 -7.30 3.28
N LEU A 109 -2.13 -6.87 4.46
CA LEU A 109 -2.43 -5.49 4.75
C LEU A 109 -1.39 -4.94 5.72
N VAL A 110 -0.68 -3.90 5.29
CA VAL A 110 0.12 -3.04 6.18
C VAL A 110 -0.78 -1.89 6.60
N PRO A 111 -1.30 -1.84 7.84
CA PRO A 111 -2.40 -0.93 8.16
C PRO A 111 -2.03 0.54 8.00
N GLY A 112 -2.91 1.30 7.32
CA GLY A 112 -2.91 2.75 7.31
C GLY A 112 -3.70 3.34 8.48
N ASN A 113 -3.88 4.66 8.49
CA ASN A 113 -4.63 5.34 9.55
C ASN A 113 -6.15 5.13 9.44
N HIS A 114 -6.65 4.74 8.26
CA HIS A 114 -8.07 4.42 8.05
C HIS A 114 -8.41 2.97 8.46
N ASP A 115 -7.44 2.06 8.45
CA ASP A 115 -7.65 0.61 8.57
C ASP A 115 -7.89 0.10 10.00
N GLY A 116 -8.45 0.93 10.87
CA GLY A 116 -8.86 0.52 12.22
C GLY A 116 -9.93 -0.56 12.17
N GLY A 117 -9.77 -1.64 12.94
CA GLY A 117 -10.74 -2.73 13.02
C GLY A 117 -10.71 -3.73 11.86
N LEU A 118 -9.88 -3.51 10.82
CA LEU A 118 -9.80 -4.42 9.67
C LEU A 118 -9.17 -5.79 10.02
N ALA A 119 -8.31 -5.85 11.03
CA ALA A 119 -7.76 -7.12 11.51
C ALA A 119 -8.85 -8.08 11.98
N ASP A 120 -9.82 -7.59 12.75
CA ASP A 120 -10.95 -8.40 13.24
C ASP A 120 -11.98 -8.66 12.14
N PHE A 121 -12.05 -7.81 11.11
CA PHE A 121 -13.02 -7.93 10.03
C PHE A 121 -12.68 -9.03 9.01
N PHE A 122 -11.38 -9.30 8.79
CA PHE A 122 -10.92 -10.26 7.79
C PHE A 122 -10.62 -11.66 8.34
N ASP A 123 -10.69 -11.86 9.66
CA ASP A 123 -10.27 -13.08 10.34
C ASP A 123 -8.87 -13.54 9.89
N ASP A 124 -8.73 -14.79 9.44
CA ASP A 124 -7.46 -15.40 8.99
C ASP A 124 -7.23 -15.30 7.48
N ARG A 125 -8.14 -14.66 6.73
CA ARG A 125 -8.08 -14.57 5.25
C ARG A 125 -7.06 -13.54 4.76
N VAL A 126 -6.74 -12.55 5.59
CA VAL A 126 -5.79 -11.48 5.28
C VAL A 126 -4.74 -11.41 6.37
N GLU A 127 -3.47 -11.43 5.98
CA GLU A 127 -2.35 -11.21 6.90
C GLU A 127 -2.25 -9.71 7.22
N VAL A 128 -2.81 -9.30 8.36
CA VAL A 128 -2.71 -7.90 8.83
C VAL A 128 -1.47 -7.73 9.71
N THR A 129 -0.56 -6.85 9.30
CA THR A 129 0.73 -6.68 9.97
C THR A 129 0.63 -5.72 11.16
N ALA A 130 1.74 -5.59 11.91
CA ALA A 130 1.88 -4.46 12.83
C ALA A 130 1.86 -3.13 12.06
N ARG A 131 1.39 -2.05 12.71
CA ARG A 131 1.38 -0.69 12.13
C ARG A 131 2.77 -0.17 11.80
N SER A 132 3.78 -0.63 12.53
CA SER A 132 5.20 -0.35 12.25
C SER A 132 5.71 -1.01 10.97
N GLY A 133 4.86 -1.70 10.21
CA GLY A 133 5.21 -2.31 8.94
C GLY A 133 5.69 -3.77 9.03
N VAL A 134 6.12 -4.29 7.89
CA VAL A 134 6.64 -5.66 7.72
C VAL A 134 7.79 -5.67 6.71
N ARG A 135 8.75 -6.57 6.91
CA ARG A 135 9.79 -6.88 5.92
C ARG A 135 9.50 -8.23 5.27
N LEU A 136 9.52 -8.29 3.95
CA LEU A 136 9.35 -9.51 3.15
C LEU A 136 10.57 -9.73 2.25
N GLY A 137 11.59 -10.42 2.76
CA GLY A 137 12.89 -10.51 2.09
C GLY A 137 13.63 -9.19 2.16
N ASP A 138 14.08 -8.67 1.02
CA ASP A 138 14.87 -7.43 0.96
C ASP A 138 14.00 -6.17 0.75
N VAL A 139 12.67 -6.31 0.92
CA VAL A 139 11.72 -5.20 0.78
C VAL A 139 10.96 -4.99 2.08
N GLY A 140 11.05 -3.77 2.62
CA GLY A 140 10.31 -3.29 3.79
C GLY A 140 9.07 -2.51 3.36
N PHE A 141 7.98 -2.65 4.10
CA PHE A 141 6.70 -2.01 3.82
C PHE A 141 6.18 -1.30 5.06
N CYS A 142 5.91 0.00 4.97
CA CYS A 142 5.19 0.78 5.96
C CYS A 142 4.20 1.73 5.28
N HIS A 143 3.09 2.10 5.93
CA HIS A 143 2.15 3.04 5.30
C HIS A 143 2.73 4.47 5.24
N GLY A 144 3.39 4.93 6.30
CA GLY A 144 4.00 6.27 6.37
C GLY A 144 3.45 7.15 7.50
N HIS A 145 2.25 6.87 8.00
CA HIS A 145 1.66 7.60 9.14
C HIS A 145 2.26 7.23 10.52
N THR A 146 3.08 6.19 10.59
CA THR A 146 3.76 5.71 11.81
C THR A 146 5.22 5.39 11.52
N TRP A 147 6.02 5.31 12.59
CA TRP A 147 7.44 4.96 12.48
C TRP A 147 7.63 3.50 12.05
N PRO A 148 8.40 3.24 10.98
CA PRO A 148 8.70 1.87 10.54
C PRO A 148 9.59 1.16 11.54
N SER A 149 9.36 -0.13 11.79
CA SER A 149 10.19 -0.94 12.70
C SER A 149 11.65 -1.00 12.23
N ARG A 150 12.58 -1.31 13.14
CA ARG A 150 13.99 -1.55 12.77
C ARG A 150 14.14 -2.67 11.73
N GLU A 151 13.28 -3.68 11.78
CA GLU A 151 13.25 -4.76 10.79
C GLU A 151 12.90 -4.25 9.39
N VAL A 152 11.93 -3.34 9.26
CA VAL A 152 11.58 -2.68 8.00
C VAL A 152 12.75 -1.82 7.49
N LEU A 153 13.41 -1.07 8.39
CA LEU A 153 14.54 -0.20 8.04
C LEU A 153 15.77 -0.98 7.56
N ALA A 154 15.92 -2.23 7.99
CA ALA A 154 17.02 -3.12 7.58
C ALA A 154 16.83 -3.75 6.18
N ALA A 155 15.78 -3.37 5.45
CA ALA A 155 15.55 -3.82 4.09
C ALA A 155 16.25 -2.92 3.08
N ASP A 156 16.81 -3.52 2.02
CA ASP A 156 17.47 -2.81 0.92
C ASP A 156 16.56 -1.75 0.26
N VAL A 157 15.25 -1.99 0.20
CA VAL A 157 14.24 -1.04 -0.29
C VAL A 157 13.09 -0.94 0.71
N VAL A 158 12.77 0.28 1.15
CA VAL A 158 11.57 0.58 1.94
C VAL A 158 10.52 1.24 1.06
N CYS A 159 9.33 0.64 1.00
CA CYS A 159 8.15 1.21 0.36
C CYS A 159 7.28 1.92 1.39
N SER A 160 6.92 3.17 1.11
CA SER A 160 6.00 4.00 1.90
C SER A 160 4.91 4.64 1.01
N ALA A 161 3.76 4.93 1.60
CA ALA A 161 2.60 5.55 0.96
C ALA A 161 2.18 6.82 1.73
N HIS A 162 0.88 7.04 1.94
CA HIS A 162 0.25 8.10 2.77
C HIS A 162 0.35 9.54 2.23
N GLU A 163 1.53 9.98 1.80
CA GLU A 163 1.77 11.39 1.40
C GLU A 163 1.18 11.77 0.03
N HIS A 164 0.71 10.78 -0.75
CA HIS A 164 0.10 10.95 -2.07
C HIS A 164 0.91 11.88 -2.99
N PRO A 165 2.20 11.59 -3.24
CA PRO A 165 3.09 12.49 -3.95
C PRO A 165 2.60 12.80 -5.36
N ALA A 166 2.66 14.07 -5.71
CA ALA A 166 2.25 14.57 -7.01
C ALA A 166 3.07 15.81 -7.40
N VAL A 167 3.31 15.97 -8.70
CA VAL A 167 3.96 17.14 -9.26
C VAL A 167 2.97 17.94 -10.09
N ARG A 168 3.16 19.26 -10.12
CA ARG A 168 2.46 20.16 -11.04
C ARG A 168 3.37 20.40 -12.25
N LEU A 169 2.93 19.97 -13.42
CA LEU A 169 3.59 20.23 -14.68
C LEU A 169 2.94 21.45 -15.31
N GLU A 170 3.71 22.51 -15.54
CA GLU A 170 3.26 23.78 -16.11
C GLU A 170 3.98 24.02 -17.44
N ASP A 171 3.23 24.49 -18.44
CA ASP A 171 3.77 24.87 -19.75
C ASP A 171 4.10 26.37 -19.81
N GLU A 172 4.77 26.78 -20.89
CA GLU A 172 5.25 28.16 -21.08
C GLU A 172 4.12 29.20 -21.21
N VAL A 173 2.88 28.76 -21.47
CA VAL A 173 1.71 29.63 -21.61
C VAL A 173 0.81 29.62 -20.36
N GLY A 174 1.25 28.96 -19.28
CA GLY A 174 0.59 28.93 -17.96
C GLY A 174 -0.45 27.82 -17.79
N GLY A 175 -0.58 26.89 -18.74
CA GLY A 175 -1.38 25.68 -18.59
C GLY A 175 -0.72 24.72 -17.61
N ALA A 176 -1.48 24.19 -16.65
CA ALA A 176 -0.94 23.28 -15.64
C ALA A 176 -1.77 22.02 -15.44
N ARG A 177 -1.10 20.89 -15.19
CA ARG A 177 -1.71 19.62 -14.79
C ARG A 177 -1.02 19.02 -13.56
N LYS A 178 -1.79 18.39 -12.68
CA LYS A 178 -1.28 17.65 -11.51
C LYS A 178 -1.16 16.18 -11.88
N GLU A 179 0.04 15.62 -11.79
CA GLU A 179 0.32 14.21 -12.07
C GLU A 179 0.80 13.50 -10.81
N ARG A 180 0.29 12.29 -10.56
CA ARG A 180 0.81 11.41 -9.50
C ARG A 180 2.19 10.91 -9.90
N VAL A 181 3.09 10.79 -8.93
CA VAL A 181 4.47 10.37 -9.19
C VAL A 181 4.92 9.30 -8.22
N TRP A 182 5.92 8.52 -8.64
CA TRP A 182 6.72 7.72 -7.73
C TRP A 182 7.91 8.56 -7.26
N LEU A 183 8.16 8.56 -5.95
CA LEU A 183 9.37 9.14 -5.37
C LEU A 183 10.35 8.01 -5.03
N ARG A 184 11.61 8.17 -5.41
CA ARG A 184 12.70 7.26 -5.07
C ARG A 184 13.88 8.07 -4.58
N GLY A 185 14.45 7.66 -3.46
CA GLY A 185 15.59 8.32 -2.83
C GLY A 185 16.08 7.52 -1.64
N SER A 186 17.14 8.03 -1.00
CA SER A 186 17.69 7.43 0.21
C SER A 186 16.95 7.94 1.45
N LEU A 187 16.86 7.09 2.47
CA LEU A 187 16.45 7.49 3.80
C LEU A 187 17.53 8.38 4.44
N VAL A 188 17.15 9.17 5.44
CA VAL A 188 18.08 9.97 6.27
C VAL A 188 18.31 9.23 7.58
N PRO A 189 19.42 8.49 7.75
CA PRO A 189 19.60 7.54 8.84
C PRO A 189 19.49 8.14 10.24
N ASP A 190 20.06 9.33 10.42
CA ASP A 190 20.11 10.02 11.72
C ASP A 190 18.71 10.26 12.30
N VAL A 191 17.72 10.55 11.46
CA VAL A 191 16.33 10.79 11.89
C VAL A 191 15.74 9.54 12.55
N PHE A 192 16.07 8.35 12.03
CA PHE A 192 15.59 7.10 12.59
C PHE A 192 16.39 6.69 13.82
N ALA A 193 17.71 6.91 13.83
CA ALA A 193 18.58 6.65 14.97
C ALA A 193 18.12 7.46 16.21
N ASP A 194 17.87 8.76 16.01
CA ASP A 194 17.35 9.66 17.04
C ASP A 194 15.99 9.19 17.57
N HIS A 195 15.08 8.75 16.69
CA HIS A 195 13.78 8.21 17.09
C HIS A 195 13.92 6.98 18.00
N TYR A 196 14.85 6.09 17.66
CA TYR A 196 15.09 4.86 18.42
C TYR A 196 16.02 5.04 19.62
N GLY A 197 16.65 6.21 19.78
CA GLY A 197 17.61 6.48 20.84
C GLY A 197 18.85 5.60 20.77
N VAL A 198 19.32 5.27 19.56
CA VAL A 198 20.49 4.42 19.29
C VAL A 198 21.52 5.17 18.45
N ASP A 199 22.77 4.72 18.45
CA ASP A 199 23.74 5.21 17.48
C ASP A 199 23.34 4.77 16.05
N VAL A 200 23.59 5.60 15.05
CA VAL A 200 23.29 5.28 13.64
C VAL A 200 23.99 3.99 13.18
N ALA A 201 25.15 3.65 13.76
CA ALA A 201 25.88 2.43 13.50
C ALA A 201 25.21 1.16 14.07
N GLU A 202 24.24 1.31 14.97
CA GLU A 202 23.45 0.20 15.53
C GLU A 202 22.20 -0.12 14.69
N LEU A 203 21.83 0.74 13.75
CA LEU A 203 20.78 0.44 12.79
C LEU A 203 21.35 -0.44 11.67
N GLU A 204 20.70 -1.58 11.48
CA GLU A 204 20.93 -2.41 10.29
C GLU A 204 20.25 -1.69 9.12
N TRP A 205 21.02 -1.38 8.07
CA TRP A 205 20.60 -0.70 6.83
C TRP A 205 21.01 -1.53 5.63
#